data_AF-A0AAV7UTH7-F1
#
_entry.id   AF-A0AAV7UTH7-F1
#
_cell.length_a   1.000
_cell.length_b   1.000
_cell.length_c   1.000
_cell.angle_alpha   90.00
_cell.angle_beta   90.00
_cell.angle_gamma   90.00
#
_symmetry.space_group_name_H-M   'P 1'
#
loop_
_entity.id
_entity.type
_entity.pdbx_description
1 polymer ?
#
loop_
_entity_poly.entity_id
_entity_poly.type
_entity_poly.pdbx_seq_one_letter_code
_entity_poly.pdbx_strand_id
1 'polypeptide(L)'
;MREQRPGETIEEYITALRKLASTCKFGATVDERIRDQFMLRCLSDKVRQELWSKDDPPLHEVIVLAKRVEHTLACVEELEKGRSFAINKITARKENPIKEGDGVKGDEKVFVQEPEKVCGSFIVKGML
;
A
#
# COMPACT_ATOMS: atom_id res chain seq x y z
N MET A 1 -8.01 8.71 -27.09
CA MET A 1 -7.94 8.36 -25.64
C MET A 1 -6.98 9.32 -24.97
N ARG A 2 -7.24 9.74 -23.72
CA ARG A 2 -6.43 10.73 -22.98
C ARG A 2 -5.41 10.04 -22.07
N GLU A 3 -4.13 10.38 -22.21
CA GLU A 3 -3.05 9.89 -21.33
C GLU A 3 -2.88 10.80 -20.10
N GLN A 4 -2.39 10.22 -18.98
CA GLN A 4 -2.04 11.00 -17.79
C GLN A 4 -0.83 11.89 -18.10
N ARG A 5 -0.89 13.16 -17.70
CA ARG A 5 0.21 14.11 -17.94
C ARG A 5 1.31 13.98 -16.87
N PRO A 6 2.57 14.31 -17.16
CA PRO A 6 3.60 14.40 -16.13
C PRO A 6 3.19 15.40 -15.03
N GLY A 7 3.33 14.99 -13.77
CA GLY A 7 2.94 15.80 -12.60
C GLY A 7 1.44 15.88 -12.31
N GLU A 8 0.58 15.27 -13.15
CA GLU A 8 -0.85 15.19 -12.90
C GLU A 8 -1.16 14.11 -11.87
N THR A 9 -1.90 14.47 -10.83
CA THR A 9 -2.33 13.53 -9.79
C THR A 9 -3.33 12.51 -10.33
N ILE A 10 -3.46 11.38 -9.66
CA ILE A 10 -4.48 10.36 -9.99
C ILE A 10 -5.90 10.96 -9.95
N GLU A 11 -6.17 11.88 -9.01
CA GLU A 11 -7.46 12.55 -8.88
C GLU A 11 -7.79 13.49 -10.05
N GLU A 12 -6.83 14.33 -10.46
CA GLU A 12 -6.96 15.19 -11.63
C GLU A 12 -7.14 14.36 -12.90
N TYR A 13 -6.37 13.27 -13.02
CA TYR A 13 -6.48 12.36 -14.13
C TYR A 13 -7.88 11.74 -14.22
N ILE A 14 -8.39 11.16 -13.13
CA ILE A 14 -9.76 10.59 -13.09
C ILE A 14 -10.82 11.66 -13.38
N THR A 15 -10.69 12.86 -12.82
CA THR A 15 -11.64 13.96 -13.01
C THR A 15 -11.77 14.34 -14.47
N ALA A 16 -10.66 14.48 -15.19
CA ALA A 16 -10.73 14.82 -16.60
C ALA A 16 -11.10 13.62 -17.51
N LEU A 17 -10.92 12.37 -17.06
CA LEU A 17 -11.52 11.21 -17.74
C LEU A 17 -13.05 11.23 -17.61
N ARG A 18 -13.57 11.53 -16.42
CA ARG A 18 -15.02 11.71 -16.19
C ARG A 18 -15.59 12.85 -17.03
N LYS A 19 -14.87 13.98 -17.12
CA LYS A 19 -15.26 15.11 -17.98
C LYS A 19 -15.26 14.76 -19.47
N LEU A 20 -14.34 13.92 -19.93
CA LEU A 20 -14.33 13.45 -21.31
C LEU A 20 -15.47 12.46 -21.56
N ALA A 21 -15.75 11.58 -20.61
CA ALA A 21 -16.81 10.59 -20.71
C ALA A 21 -18.22 11.21 -20.65
N SER A 22 -18.39 12.38 -20.03
CA SER A 22 -19.71 13.04 -19.91
C SER A 22 -20.30 13.49 -21.25
N THR A 23 -19.46 13.70 -22.27
CA THR A 23 -19.90 14.03 -23.64
C THR A 23 -20.16 12.78 -24.48
N CYS A 24 -19.87 11.59 -23.95
CA CYS A 24 -19.97 10.32 -24.64
C CYS A 24 -21.24 9.57 -24.24
N LYS A 25 -21.87 8.85 -25.19
CA LYS A 25 -23.08 8.05 -24.94
C LYS A 25 -22.76 6.65 -24.42
N PHE A 26 -22.00 6.55 -23.33
CA PHE A 26 -21.56 5.25 -22.77
C PHE A 26 -22.63 4.56 -21.91
N GLY A 27 -23.63 5.29 -21.41
CA GLY A 27 -24.68 4.72 -20.58
C GLY A 27 -24.11 4.01 -19.33
N ALA A 28 -24.57 2.80 -19.06
CA ALA A 28 -24.18 2.03 -17.88
C ALA A 28 -22.70 1.62 -17.87
N THR A 29 -22.02 1.56 -19.02
CA THR A 29 -20.62 1.10 -19.10
C THR A 29 -19.61 2.22 -18.90
N VAL A 30 -20.04 3.42 -18.49
CA VAL A 30 -19.15 4.58 -18.37
C VAL A 30 -17.97 4.32 -17.43
N ASP A 31 -18.22 3.66 -16.30
CA ASP A 31 -17.19 3.39 -15.30
C ASP A 31 -16.20 2.32 -15.78
N GLU A 32 -16.67 1.29 -16.49
CA GLU A 32 -15.81 0.29 -17.15
C GLU A 32 -14.89 0.97 -18.18
N ARG A 33 -15.43 1.86 -19.01
CA ARG A 33 -14.62 2.59 -20.00
C ARG A 33 -13.56 3.48 -19.37
N ILE A 34 -13.91 4.16 -18.28
CA ILE A 34 -12.94 5.00 -17.53
C ILE A 34 -11.87 4.11 -16.88
N ARG A 35 -12.28 2.98 -16.30
CA ARG A 35 -11.37 2.02 -15.68
C ARG A 35 -10.36 1.46 -16.69
N ASP A 36 -10.84 0.95 -17.81
CA ASP A 36 -9.98 0.37 -18.85
C ASP A 36 -9.01 1.42 -19.39
N GLN A 37 -9.52 2.64 -19.62
CA GLN A 37 -8.70 3.77 -20.03
C GLN A 37 -7.61 4.10 -19.01
N PHE A 38 -7.97 4.13 -17.73
CA PHE A 38 -7.06 4.43 -16.65
C PHE A 38 -5.97 3.37 -16.52
N MET A 39 -6.33 2.08 -16.51
CA MET A 39 -5.38 0.98 -16.38
C MET A 39 -4.34 0.95 -17.52
N LEU A 40 -4.77 1.31 -18.74
CA LEU A 40 -3.88 1.33 -19.90
C LEU A 40 -2.99 2.58 -19.97
N ARG A 41 -3.48 3.73 -19.48
CA ARG A 41 -2.87 5.05 -19.76
C ARG A 41 -2.44 5.83 -18.51
N CYS A 42 -2.46 5.20 -17.34
CA CYS A 42 -1.82 5.71 -16.13
C CYS A 42 -0.30 5.70 -16.31
N LEU A 43 0.35 6.79 -15.88
CA LEU A 43 1.79 7.00 -16.04
C LEU A 43 2.61 6.08 -15.12
N SER A 44 2.13 5.86 -13.89
CA SER A 44 2.88 5.10 -12.87
C SER A 44 2.86 3.60 -13.16
N ASP A 45 4.04 3.04 -13.41
CA ASP A 45 4.24 1.58 -13.55
C ASP A 45 3.85 0.82 -12.28
N LYS A 46 4.11 1.42 -11.10
CA LYS A 46 3.76 0.82 -9.81
C LYS A 46 2.25 0.72 -9.62
N VAL A 47 1.52 1.77 -9.99
CA VAL A 47 0.05 1.74 -9.99
C VAL A 47 -0.46 0.64 -10.95
N ARG A 48 0.09 0.56 -12.17
CA ARG A 48 -0.31 -0.46 -13.15
C ARG A 48 -0.03 -1.89 -12.67
N GLN A 49 1.15 -2.14 -12.09
CA GLN A 49 1.52 -3.45 -11.56
C GLN A 49 0.56 -3.93 -10.47
N GLU A 50 0.21 -3.06 -9.52
CA GLU A 50 -0.73 -3.38 -8.44
C GLU A 50 -2.15 -3.61 -8.97
N LEU A 51 -2.57 -2.86 -9.99
CA LEU A 51 -3.89 -3.03 -10.61
C LEU A 51 -3.99 -4.31 -11.43
N TRP A 52 -2.97 -4.65 -12.22
CA TRP A 52 -2.95 -5.90 -13.00
C TRP A 52 -2.85 -7.16 -12.15
N SER A 53 -2.46 -7.02 -10.87
CA SER A 53 -2.47 -8.12 -9.92
C SER A 53 -3.87 -8.44 -9.37
N LYS A 54 -4.89 -7.61 -9.67
CA LYS A 54 -6.28 -7.82 -9.25
C LYS A 54 -7.13 -8.40 -10.39
N ASP A 55 -8.09 -9.25 -10.01
CA ASP A 55 -9.08 -9.79 -10.93
C ASP A 55 -10.24 -8.80 -11.15
N ASP A 56 -10.24 -8.14 -12.31
CA ASP A 56 -11.29 -7.24 -12.83
C ASP A 56 -11.93 -6.29 -11.79
N PRO A 57 -11.14 -5.42 -11.11
CA PRO A 57 -11.67 -4.55 -10.08
C PRO A 57 -12.66 -3.51 -10.65
N PRO A 58 -13.72 -3.14 -9.91
CA PRO A 58 -14.58 -2.03 -10.29
C PRO A 58 -13.83 -0.68 -10.19
N LEU A 59 -14.30 0.34 -10.93
CA LEU A 59 -13.61 1.64 -11.03
C LEU A 59 -13.29 2.27 -9.65
N HIS A 60 -14.21 2.17 -8.68
CA HIS A 60 -13.98 2.75 -7.36
C HIS A 60 -12.80 2.11 -6.63
N GLU A 61 -12.62 0.79 -6.74
CA GLU A 61 -11.48 0.08 -6.17
C GLU A 61 -10.17 0.44 -6.85
N VAL A 62 -10.21 0.61 -8.18
CA VAL A 62 -9.06 1.06 -8.97
C VAL A 62 -8.59 2.43 -8.48
N ILE A 63 -9.52 3.37 -8.26
CA ILE A 63 -9.20 4.71 -7.76
C ILE A 63 -8.60 4.65 -6.35
N VAL A 64 -9.21 3.87 -5.44
CA VAL A 64 -8.72 3.74 -4.05
C VAL A 64 -7.32 3.13 -4.01
N LEU A 65 -7.07 2.08 -4.80
CA LEU A 65 -5.76 1.47 -4.87
C LEU A 65 -4.73 2.43 -5.45
N ALA A 66 -5.05 3.09 -6.57
CA ALA A 66 -4.13 4.00 -7.23
C ALA A 66 -3.75 5.18 -6.34
N LYS A 67 -4.71 5.79 -5.63
CA LYS A 67 -4.45 6.86 -4.66
C LYS A 67 -3.56 6.38 -3.50
N ARG A 68 -3.77 5.16 -3.01
CA ARG A 68 -2.93 4.57 -1.95
C ARG A 68 -1.48 4.39 -2.40
N VAL A 69 -1.29 3.89 -3.61
CA VAL A 69 0.05 3.72 -4.19
C VAL A 69 0.70 5.07 -4.42
N GLU A 70 -0.02 6.04 -5.00
CA GLU A 70 0.46 7.42 -5.19
C GLU A 70 0.95 8.04 -3.87
N HIS A 71 0.14 7.96 -2.81
CA HIS A 71 0.52 8.44 -1.48
C HIS A 71 1.74 7.73 -0.92
N THR A 72 1.82 6.40 -1.09
CA THR A 72 2.96 5.61 -0.61
C THR A 72 4.25 6.03 -1.32
N LEU A 73 4.20 6.24 -2.64
CA LEU A 73 5.36 6.70 -3.42
C LEU A 73 5.80 8.11 -3.00
N ALA A 74 4.86 9.03 -2.80
CA ALA A 74 5.15 10.37 -2.33
C ALA A 74 5.82 10.35 -0.93
N CYS A 75 5.28 9.55 0.00
CA CYS A 75 5.85 9.40 1.34
C CYS A 75 7.27 8.81 1.31
N VAL A 76 7.54 7.80 0.46
CA VAL A 76 8.88 7.23 0.31
C VAL A 76 9.87 8.26 -0.22
N GLU A 77 9.48 9.06 -1.23
CA GLU A 77 10.33 10.11 -1.79
C GLU A 77 10.70 11.18 -0.75
N GLU A 78 9.78 11.55 0.13
CA GLU A 78 10.04 12.49 1.24
C GLU A 78 11.06 11.92 2.23
N LEU A 79 10.93 10.64 2.61
CA LEU A 79 11.85 9.97 3.52
C LEU A 79 13.27 9.85 2.93
N GLU A 80 13.38 9.66 1.62
CA GLU A 80 14.67 9.62 0.92
C GLU A 80 15.36 10.99 0.89
N LYS A 81 14.59 12.08 0.72
CA LYS A 81 15.13 13.46 0.76
C LYS A 81 15.57 13.88 2.16
N GLY A 82 14.89 13.39 3.21
CA GLY A 82 15.23 13.65 4.62
C GLY A 82 16.45 12.87 5.13
N ARG A 83 17.00 11.97 4.33
CA ARG A 83 18.06 11.03 4.69
C ARG A 83 19.45 11.72 4.70
N SER A 84 19.77 12.47 5.77
CA SER A 84 21.14 12.96 6.04
C SER A 84 21.95 11.88 6.78
N PHE A 85 23.00 11.32 6.16
CA PHE A 85 23.75 10.21 6.75
C PHE A 85 24.92 10.65 7.62
N ALA A 86 24.64 10.77 8.91
CA ALA A 86 25.56 10.34 9.95
C ALA A 86 24.86 9.26 10.78
N ILE A 87 25.03 7.98 10.41
CA ILE A 87 24.58 6.88 11.25
C ILE A 87 25.62 6.75 12.38
N ASN A 88 25.18 6.86 13.63
CA ASN A 88 26.07 6.69 14.79
C ASN A 88 26.69 5.29 14.76
N LYS A 89 28.03 5.22 14.77
CA LYS A 89 28.76 3.95 14.96
C LYS A 89 28.50 3.45 16.37
N ILE A 90 27.61 2.48 16.52
CA ILE A 90 27.52 1.66 17.72
C ILE A 90 28.71 0.70 17.68
N THR A 91 29.80 1.07 18.33
CA THR A 91 30.91 0.15 18.58
C THR A 91 30.46 -0.86 19.63
N ALA A 92 30.68 -2.15 19.38
CA ALA A 92 30.44 -3.21 20.35
C ALA A 92 31.17 -2.84 21.66
N ARG A 93 30.42 -2.58 22.73
CA ARG A 93 30.99 -2.51 24.09
C ARG A 93 31.55 -3.90 24.40
N LYS A 94 32.83 -3.97 24.79
CA LYS A 94 33.41 -5.18 25.39
C LYS A 94 32.53 -5.56 26.58
N GLU A 95 31.88 -6.71 26.48
CA GLU A 95 31.28 -7.38 27.63
C GLU A 95 32.42 -7.71 28.60
N ASN A 96 32.36 -7.19 29.82
CA ASN A 96 33.23 -7.68 30.89
C ASN A 96 32.72 -9.07 31.30
N PRO A 97 33.60 -10.05 31.54
CA PRO A 97 33.18 -11.40 31.89
C PRO A 97 32.39 -11.39 33.21
N ILE A 98 31.19 -11.95 33.16
CA ILE A 98 30.33 -12.21 34.32
C ILE A 98 31.07 -13.26 35.17
N LYS A 99 31.37 -12.93 36.43
CA LYS A 99 31.89 -13.89 37.41
C LYS A 99 30.71 -14.68 37.97
N GLU A 100 30.79 -16.01 37.89
CA GLU A 100 29.90 -16.94 38.58
C GLU A 100 29.95 -16.69 40.09
N GLY A 101 28.78 -16.59 40.71
CA GLY A 101 28.64 -16.42 42.15
C GLY A 101 27.19 -16.41 42.61
N ASP A 102 26.77 -17.57 43.12
CA ASP A 102 25.73 -17.84 44.13
C ASP A 102 24.29 -17.35 43.90
N GLY A 103 23.40 -18.35 43.78
CA GLY A 103 22.01 -18.21 43.39
C GLY A 103 21.09 -17.52 44.38
N VAL A 104 20.01 -16.96 43.84
CA VAL A 104 18.77 -16.65 44.55
C VAL A 104 17.58 -17.00 43.66
N LYS A 105 16.58 -17.61 44.29
CA LYS A 105 15.38 -18.25 43.74
C LYS A 105 14.55 -17.31 42.86
N GLY A 106 14.02 -17.85 41.77
CA GLY A 106 13.16 -17.14 40.84
C GLY A 106 11.73 -16.99 41.34
N ASP A 107 11.16 -15.82 41.04
CA ASP A 107 9.72 -15.66 40.88
C ASP A 107 9.45 -15.37 39.41
N GLU A 108 8.85 -16.35 38.76
CA GLU A 108 8.44 -16.38 37.37
C GLU A 108 7.25 -15.43 37.16
N LYS A 109 7.43 -14.42 36.30
CA LYS A 109 6.32 -13.80 35.56
C LYS A 109 6.67 -13.75 34.09
N VAL A 110 6.21 -14.78 33.39
CA VAL A 110 6.12 -14.83 31.93
C VAL A 110 5.05 -13.83 31.50
N PHE A 111 5.45 -12.77 30.78
CA PHE A 111 4.53 -11.95 30.00
C PHE A 111 4.67 -12.35 28.54
N VAL A 112 3.80 -13.25 28.10
CA VAL A 112 3.62 -13.58 26.68
C VAL A 112 2.80 -12.46 26.06
N GLN A 113 3.37 -11.72 25.11
CA GLN A 113 2.54 -10.99 24.14
C GLN A 113 2.21 -11.95 23.00
N GLU A 114 0.92 -12.22 22.87
CA GLU A 114 0.34 -13.09 21.83
C GLU A 114 0.60 -12.51 20.43
N PRO A 115 0.94 -13.36 19.44
CA PRO A 115 0.98 -12.95 18.04
C PRO A 115 -0.44 -12.79 17.48
N GLU A 116 -0.68 -11.64 16.89
CA GLU A 116 -1.88 -11.27 16.15
C GLU A 116 -2.23 -12.28 15.06
N LYS A 117 -3.43 -12.86 15.19
CA LYS A 117 -3.98 -13.90 14.31
C LYS A 117 -4.41 -13.28 12.98
N VAL A 118 -3.67 -13.57 11.91
CA VAL A 118 -4.18 -13.50 10.55
C VAL A 118 -4.51 -14.92 10.08
N CYS A 119 -5.75 -15.08 9.60
CA CYS A 119 -6.24 -15.99 8.55
C CYS A 119 -7.55 -16.67 8.96
N GLY A 120 -8.59 -16.47 8.16
CA GLY A 120 -9.86 -17.16 8.36
C GLY A 120 -10.94 -16.72 7.38
N SER A 121 -10.84 -17.19 6.15
CA SER A 121 -11.92 -17.26 5.16
C SER A 121 -13.24 -17.70 5.81
N PHE A 122 -14.31 -16.91 5.68
CA PHE A 122 -15.66 -17.35 5.98
C PHE A 122 -16.35 -17.79 4.68
N ILE A 123 -16.24 -19.08 4.38
CA ILE A 123 -17.13 -19.76 3.44
C ILE A 123 -18.51 -19.80 4.09
N VAL A 124 -19.46 -19.05 3.55
CA VAL A 124 -20.88 -19.22 3.91
C VAL A 124 -21.44 -20.36 3.06
N LYS A 125 -21.36 -21.60 3.57
CA LYS A 125 -22.21 -22.70 3.13
C LYS A 125 -23.48 -22.66 3.97
N GLY A 126 -24.62 -22.56 3.30
CA GLY A 126 -25.93 -22.37 3.92
C GLY A 126 -26.44 -23.58 4.69
N MET A 127 -27.57 -23.36 5.35
CA MET A 127 -28.70 -24.28 5.57
C MET A 127 -29.61 -23.63 6.61
N LEU A 128 -30.75 -23.09 6.16
CA LEU A 128 -32.08 -23.43 6.66
C LEU A 128 -33.10 -23.05 5.58
#